data_AF-A0A136LRD5-F1
#
_entry.id   AF-A0A136LRD5-F1
#
_cell.length_a   1.000
_cell.length_b   1.000
_cell.length_c   1.000
_cell.angle_alpha   90.00
_cell.angle_beta   90.00
_cell.angle_gamma   90.00
#
_symmetry.space_group_name_H-M   'P 1'
#
loop_
_entity.id
_entity.type
_entity.pdbx_description
1 polymer ?
#
loop_
_entity_poly.entity_id
_entity_poly.type
_entity_poly.pdbx_seq_one_letter_code
_entity_poly.pdbx_strand_id
1 'polypeptide(L)'
;MNILKSFLRINLALILFLVPDLIVAQDDEKPTFPLETIYAERKPNTFRKFLTHLHFSFSTGYGNTYMKHKLDNFGVFQRPGFAPRVFQVSNPLDTTYTNWINRVTADTLTVTPGSFLVSSDTARLGFKGKSKNIPFNVYMHYEFLKRFRIGGGYSYEYLSLGEFSPITFKDSIGTFRPAQYRGWVRKVYGYAGASFYRIDKVLFTGDLQVGSYKPKRNFDNSAIKRGVYVNLGVTADYELSEYLRLFARPSFDIKRYTLNVAGSNGNFIKHHMNAAYLQIGLSYAIPELPRCYLKDCKIQINHAHGNKEYRSRRHPIYKKQNPGYGENHPTLIKYKGKNKRKLNPY
;
A
#
# COMPACT_ATOMS: atom_id res chain seq x y z
N MET A 1 -25.66 12.13 -27.25
CA MET A 1 -25.37 10.72 -27.55
C MET A 1 -24.23 10.64 -28.57
N ASN A 2 -22.97 10.84 -28.12
CA ASN A 2 -21.73 10.58 -28.89
C ASN A 2 -20.46 10.89 -28.07
N ILE A 3 -20.44 10.56 -26.77
CA ILE A 3 -19.27 10.75 -25.89
C ILE A 3 -18.87 9.43 -25.18
N LEU A 4 -19.66 8.37 -25.33
CA LEU A 4 -19.43 7.09 -24.64
C LEU A 4 -18.55 6.09 -25.41
N LYS A 5 -18.12 6.39 -26.65
CA LYS A 5 -17.32 5.47 -27.48
C LYS A 5 -15.82 5.76 -27.54
N SER A 6 -15.34 6.85 -26.91
CA SER A 6 -13.91 7.26 -27.00
C SER A 6 -13.08 6.95 -25.73
N PHE A 7 -13.71 6.52 -24.62
CA PHE A 7 -13.00 6.24 -23.37
C PHE A 7 -12.48 4.80 -23.20
N LEU A 8 -12.65 3.95 -24.23
CA LEU A 8 -12.28 2.53 -24.19
C LEU A 8 -11.18 2.17 -25.20
N ARG A 9 -10.24 3.09 -25.50
CA ARG A 9 -9.00 2.75 -26.22
C ARG A 9 -7.89 3.68 -25.70
N ILE A 10 -6.73 3.11 -25.36
CA ILE A 10 -5.45 3.79 -25.01
C ILE A 10 -5.43 4.28 -23.54
N ASN A 11 -4.84 3.64 -22.53
CA ASN A 11 -3.56 2.95 -22.43
C ASN A 11 -3.64 1.80 -21.39
N LEU A 12 -4.03 0.61 -21.84
CA LEU A 12 -3.66 -0.68 -21.24
C LEU A 12 -2.47 -1.28 -22.02
N ALA A 13 -1.61 -0.42 -22.56
CA ALA A 13 -0.57 -0.76 -23.53
C ALA A 13 0.86 -0.64 -22.96
N LEU A 14 1.02 -0.62 -21.63
CA LEU A 14 2.34 -0.60 -20.98
C LEU A 14 2.49 -1.72 -19.91
N ILE A 15 1.89 -2.88 -20.16
CA ILE A 15 2.09 -4.12 -19.37
C ILE A 15 2.44 -5.33 -20.28
N LEU A 16 2.65 -5.12 -21.59
CA LEU A 16 2.74 -6.21 -22.57
C LEU A 16 4.04 -6.29 -23.38
N PHE A 17 5.11 -5.59 -23.01
CA PHE A 17 6.41 -5.76 -23.66
C PHE A 17 7.52 -6.11 -22.66
N LEU A 18 7.70 -7.43 -22.52
CA LEU A 18 8.93 -8.21 -22.33
C LEU A 18 8.58 -9.62 -21.81
N VAL A 19 7.48 -10.19 -22.28
CA VAL A 19 7.34 -11.65 -22.36
C VAL A 19 7.86 -11.98 -23.75
N PRO A 20 9.07 -12.53 -23.93
CA PRO A 20 9.40 -13.12 -25.22
C PRO A 20 8.30 -14.15 -25.52
N ASP A 21 7.79 -14.14 -26.76
CA ASP A 21 6.91 -15.17 -27.28
C ASP A 21 7.59 -16.54 -27.10
N LEU A 22 7.38 -17.14 -25.93
CA LEU A 22 7.60 -18.54 -25.68
C LEU A 22 6.44 -19.23 -26.37
N ILE A 23 6.62 -19.44 -27.67
CA ILE A 23 6.03 -20.56 -28.39
C ILE A 23 6.22 -21.77 -27.46
N VAL A 24 5.13 -22.21 -26.83
CA VAL A 24 5.10 -23.50 -26.15
C VAL A 24 5.11 -24.53 -27.27
N ALA A 25 6.29 -24.81 -27.80
CA ALA A 25 6.53 -26.05 -28.51
C ALA A 25 6.25 -27.16 -27.49
N GLN A 26 5.18 -27.92 -27.70
CA GLN A 26 5.11 -29.26 -27.15
C GLN A 26 6.17 -30.07 -27.89
N ASP A 27 7.42 -30.00 -27.43
CA ASP A 27 8.37 -31.06 -27.75
C ASP A 27 7.84 -32.32 -27.10
N ASP A 28 7.21 -33.17 -27.90
CA ASP A 28 6.89 -34.56 -27.57
C ASP A 28 8.20 -35.39 -27.54
N GLU A 29 9.15 -34.97 -26.72
CA GLU A 29 10.37 -35.72 -26.47
C GLU A 29 10.03 -36.91 -25.57
N LYS A 30 10.31 -38.12 -26.08
CA LYS A 30 10.01 -39.37 -25.38
C LYS A 30 10.69 -39.39 -24.01
N PRO A 31 10.00 -39.86 -22.94
CA PRO A 31 10.61 -39.97 -21.62
C PRO A 31 11.82 -40.91 -21.68
N THR A 32 13.01 -40.40 -21.36
CA THR A 32 14.21 -41.21 -21.14
C THR A 32 14.11 -41.83 -19.75
N PHE A 33 14.17 -43.15 -19.69
CA PHE A 33 14.25 -43.90 -18.43
C PHE A 33 15.74 -44.19 -18.18
N PRO A 34 16.45 -43.41 -17.33
CA PRO A 34 17.80 -43.77 -16.96
C PRO A 34 17.76 -45.10 -16.18
N LEU A 35 18.66 -46.03 -16.52
CA LEU A 35 18.75 -47.38 -15.95
C LEU A 35 18.98 -47.40 -14.42
N GLU A 36 19.26 -46.25 -13.80
CA GLU A 36 19.58 -46.11 -12.38
C GLU A 36 18.38 -45.69 -11.50
N THR A 37 17.27 -45.23 -12.09
CA THR A 37 16.05 -44.89 -11.34
C THR A 37 14.79 -45.40 -12.04
N ILE A 38 13.90 -46.08 -11.31
CA ILE A 38 12.60 -46.59 -11.80
C ILE A 38 11.66 -45.45 -12.28
N TYR A 39 12.06 -44.20 -12.10
CA TYR A 39 11.29 -43.01 -12.47
C TYR A 39 11.96 -42.30 -13.64
N ALA A 40 11.16 -41.94 -14.66
CA ALA A 40 11.59 -41.06 -15.74
C ALA A 40 12.03 -39.70 -15.17
N GLU A 41 13.12 -39.14 -15.68
CA GLU A 41 13.56 -37.78 -15.36
C GLU A 41 12.62 -36.79 -16.08
N ARG A 42 11.92 -35.94 -15.31
CA ARG A 42 10.82 -35.12 -15.85
C ARG A 42 11.24 -33.66 -15.99
N LYS A 43 11.14 -33.11 -17.20
CA LYS A 43 11.44 -31.70 -17.49
C LYS A 43 10.44 -30.77 -16.78
N PRO A 44 10.89 -29.84 -15.91
CA PRO A 44 10.03 -28.88 -15.25
C PRO A 44 9.51 -27.83 -16.24
N ASN A 45 8.26 -27.39 -16.08
CA ASN A 45 7.70 -26.31 -16.90
C ASN A 45 8.30 -24.96 -16.48
N THR A 46 9.22 -24.43 -17.29
CA THR A 46 9.97 -23.19 -17.04
C THR A 46 9.07 -21.98 -16.76
N PHE A 47 7.98 -21.82 -17.52
CA PHE A 47 7.04 -20.71 -17.32
C PHE A 47 6.31 -20.82 -15.97
N ARG A 48 5.88 -22.03 -15.60
CA ARG A 48 5.25 -22.22 -14.28
C ARG A 48 6.23 -22.05 -13.14
N LYS A 49 7.48 -22.48 -13.30
CA LYS A 49 8.53 -22.24 -12.31
C LYS A 49 8.71 -20.74 -12.06
N PHE A 50 8.68 -19.91 -13.10
CA PHE A 50 8.66 -18.45 -12.94
C PHE A 50 7.42 -17.96 -12.17
N LEU A 51 6.22 -18.43 -12.54
CA LEU A 51 4.97 -18.03 -11.88
C LEU A 51 4.89 -18.41 -10.39
N THR A 52 5.63 -19.42 -9.95
CA THR A 52 5.66 -19.82 -8.52
C THR A 52 6.30 -18.77 -7.62
N HIS A 53 7.17 -17.94 -8.19
CA HIS A 53 7.79 -16.82 -7.50
C HIS A 53 6.94 -15.56 -7.56
N LEU A 54 5.83 -15.57 -8.30
CA LEU A 54 4.92 -14.44 -8.44
C LEU A 54 3.77 -14.55 -7.43
N HIS A 55 3.73 -13.58 -6.51
CA HIS A 55 2.76 -13.51 -5.43
C HIS A 55 1.75 -12.38 -5.66
N PHE A 56 0.47 -12.72 -5.65
CA PHE A 56 -0.65 -11.80 -5.70
C PHE A 56 -1.18 -11.57 -4.30
N SER A 57 -1.21 -10.32 -3.86
CA SER A 57 -1.56 -9.97 -2.49
C SER A 57 -2.72 -8.99 -2.47
N PHE A 58 -3.66 -9.25 -1.57
CA PHE A 58 -4.79 -8.39 -1.27
C PHE A 58 -4.77 -8.06 0.23
N SER A 59 -4.95 -6.79 0.59
CA SER A 59 -5.09 -6.39 1.99
C SER A 59 -6.12 -5.29 2.20
N THR A 60 -6.64 -5.26 3.43
CA THR A 60 -7.35 -4.10 3.96
C THR A 60 -6.82 -3.76 5.35
N GLY A 61 -7.33 -2.71 5.99
CA GLY A 61 -6.93 -2.38 7.33
C GLY A 61 -7.45 -1.04 7.81
N TYR A 62 -6.75 -0.51 8.81
CA TYR A 62 -7.05 0.78 9.39
C TYR A 62 -5.80 1.65 9.40
N GLY A 63 -5.99 2.94 9.12
CA GLY A 63 -4.94 3.93 9.18
C GLY A 63 -5.39 5.22 9.85
N ASN A 64 -4.41 5.93 10.37
CA ASN A 64 -4.56 7.25 10.96
C ASN A 64 -3.59 8.22 10.28
N THR A 65 -4.14 9.19 9.56
CA THR A 65 -3.37 10.25 8.90
C THR A 65 -3.25 11.46 9.81
N TYR A 66 -2.01 11.87 10.06
CA TYR A 66 -1.66 13.06 10.80
C TYR A 66 -1.42 14.21 9.81
N MET A 67 -2.37 15.12 9.78
CA MET A 67 -2.34 16.30 8.93
C MET A 67 -1.72 17.47 9.68
N LYS A 68 -0.79 18.18 9.06
CA LYS A 68 -0.22 19.42 9.60
C LYS A 68 0.18 20.35 8.47
N HIS A 69 -0.05 21.64 8.65
CA HIS A 69 0.44 22.67 7.74
C HIS A 69 0.80 23.93 8.52
N LYS A 70 1.64 24.75 7.91
CA LYS A 70 1.89 26.13 8.32
C LYS A 70 1.23 27.06 7.32
N LEU A 71 0.85 28.24 7.79
CA LEU A 71 0.24 29.28 6.97
C LEU A 71 1.30 30.34 6.66
N ASP A 72 2.33 29.96 5.91
CA ASP A 72 3.38 30.90 5.51
C ASP A 72 2.81 31.88 4.46
N ASN A 73 2.97 33.19 4.65
CA ASN A 73 2.36 34.27 3.84
C ASN A 73 0.83 34.37 3.92
N PHE A 74 0.22 33.74 4.93
CA PHE A 74 -1.22 33.81 5.17
C PHE A 74 -1.51 34.19 6.63
N GLY A 75 -2.49 35.05 6.84
CA GLY A 75 -3.06 35.32 8.16
C GLY A 75 -4.31 34.48 8.44
N VAL A 76 -4.75 34.47 9.68
CA VAL A 76 -6.01 33.86 10.13
C VAL A 76 -6.98 34.93 10.61
N PHE A 77 -8.19 34.87 10.09
CA PHE A 77 -9.34 35.66 10.51
C PHE A 77 -10.33 34.73 11.22
N GLN A 78 -10.68 35.07 12.46
CA GLN A 78 -11.64 34.34 13.27
C GLN A 78 -12.75 35.30 13.74
N ARG A 79 -13.98 35.09 13.27
CA ARG A 79 -15.18 35.75 13.80
C ARG A 79 -15.87 34.82 14.81
N PRO A 80 -16.32 35.32 15.98
CA PRO A 80 -17.09 34.51 16.91
C PRO A 80 -18.30 33.83 16.23
N GLY A 81 -18.50 32.54 16.50
CA GLY A 81 -19.60 31.74 15.92
C GLY A 81 -19.34 31.17 14.52
N PHE A 82 -18.21 31.49 13.87
CA PHE A 82 -17.87 30.96 12.54
C PHE A 82 -16.60 30.14 12.55
N ALA A 83 -16.39 29.31 11.52
CA ALA A 83 -15.10 28.66 11.29
C ALA A 83 -14.02 29.71 10.96
N PRO A 84 -12.75 29.46 11.32
CA PRO A 84 -11.63 30.29 10.88
C PRO A 84 -11.61 30.43 9.35
N ARG A 85 -10.96 31.49 8.89
CA ARG A 85 -10.66 31.78 7.49
C ARG A 85 -9.21 32.17 7.35
N VAL A 86 -8.62 31.94 6.18
CA VAL A 86 -7.27 32.43 5.86
C VAL A 86 -7.33 33.59 4.90
N PHE A 87 -6.43 34.53 5.02
CA PHE A 87 -6.31 35.68 4.12
C PHE A 87 -4.85 35.91 3.76
N GLN A 88 -4.60 36.65 2.68
CA GLN A 88 -3.24 36.98 2.25
C GLN A 88 -2.66 38.10 3.09
N VAL A 89 -1.42 37.95 3.52
CA VAL A 89 -0.76 39.02 4.30
C VAL A 89 -0.53 40.28 3.47
N SER A 90 -0.27 40.15 2.16
CA SER A 90 -0.06 41.30 1.27
C SER A 90 -1.31 42.14 1.04
N ASN A 91 -2.49 41.51 1.05
CA ASN A 91 -3.79 42.14 0.85
C ASN A 91 -4.74 41.68 1.96
N PRO A 92 -4.59 42.20 3.20
CA PRO A 92 -5.36 41.73 4.33
C PRO A 92 -6.87 41.93 4.09
N LEU A 93 -7.64 40.86 4.25
CA LEU A 93 -9.10 40.86 4.30
C LEU A 93 -9.87 41.24 3.02
N ASP A 94 -9.20 41.61 1.92
CA ASP A 94 -9.84 41.82 0.60
C ASP A 94 -10.61 40.57 0.13
N THR A 95 -9.99 39.40 0.31
CA THR A 95 -10.62 38.10 0.09
C THR A 95 -10.12 37.14 1.15
N THR A 96 -11.06 36.50 1.84
CA THR A 96 -10.75 35.42 2.78
C THR A 96 -11.08 34.09 2.13
N TYR A 97 -10.50 33.01 2.64
CA TYR A 97 -10.68 31.68 2.09
C TYR A 97 -11.10 30.71 3.16
N THR A 98 -12.02 29.82 2.81
CA THR A 98 -12.43 28.64 3.58
C THR A 98 -11.92 27.38 2.90
N ASN A 99 -11.96 26.24 3.62
CA ASN A 99 -11.63 24.92 3.09
C ASN A 99 -10.24 24.82 2.45
N TRP A 100 -9.27 25.61 2.95
CA TRP A 100 -7.87 25.65 2.51
C TRP A 100 -7.05 24.39 2.88
N ILE A 101 -7.72 23.26 3.07
CA ILE A 101 -7.13 21.93 3.24
C ILE A 101 -7.28 21.12 1.95
N ASN A 102 -8.46 21.19 1.33
CA ASN A 102 -8.85 20.26 0.28
C ASN A 102 -9.45 20.94 -0.95
N ARG A 103 -10.30 21.96 -0.77
CA ARG A 103 -10.93 22.72 -1.86
C ARG A 103 -11.14 24.17 -1.44
N VAL A 104 -10.21 25.02 -1.84
CA VAL A 104 -10.25 26.46 -1.53
C VAL A 104 -11.56 27.06 -2.04
N THR A 105 -12.24 27.80 -1.19
CA THR A 105 -13.44 28.57 -1.54
C THR A 105 -13.24 29.99 -1.04
N ALA A 106 -13.36 30.98 -1.91
CA ALA A 106 -13.33 32.38 -1.51
C ALA A 106 -14.57 32.72 -0.69
N ASP A 107 -14.41 33.59 0.30
CA ASP A 107 -15.44 34.06 1.20
C ASP A 107 -15.17 35.53 1.55
N THR A 108 -16.23 36.32 1.61
CA THR A 108 -16.21 37.77 1.85
C THR A 108 -16.90 38.12 3.16
N LEU A 109 -16.77 37.24 4.16
CA LEU A 109 -17.33 37.48 5.49
C LEU A 109 -16.79 38.78 6.09
N THR A 110 -17.72 39.68 6.47
CA THR A 110 -17.39 40.98 7.05
C THR A 110 -16.74 40.86 8.44
N VAL A 111 -15.76 41.73 8.67
CA VAL A 111 -15.11 41.91 9.97
C VAL A 111 -16.06 42.64 10.91
N THR A 112 -16.22 42.13 12.13
CA THR A 112 -17.05 42.73 13.16
C THR A 112 -16.23 43.02 14.43
N PRO A 113 -16.67 43.95 15.30
CA PRO A 113 -16.07 44.09 16.62
C PRO A 113 -16.02 42.73 17.35
N GLY A 114 -14.87 42.39 17.94
CA GLY A 114 -14.62 41.08 18.57
C GLY A 114 -14.07 39.99 17.65
N SER A 115 -13.83 40.28 16.36
CA SER A 115 -13.05 39.40 15.48
C SER A 115 -11.57 39.36 15.89
N PHE A 116 -10.98 38.18 15.85
CA PHE A 116 -9.55 37.97 16.04
C PHE A 116 -8.83 37.89 14.69
N LEU A 117 -7.75 38.66 14.54
CA LEU A 117 -6.95 38.76 13.33
C LEU A 117 -5.48 38.60 13.68
N VAL A 118 -4.79 37.70 13.00
CA VAL A 118 -3.34 37.51 13.18
C VAL A 118 -2.67 37.17 11.85
N SER A 119 -1.51 37.76 11.61
CA SER A 119 -0.70 37.52 10.41
C SER A 119 0.42 36.52 10.69
N SER A 120 0.86 35.79 9.66
CA SER A 120 2.04 34.92 9.76
C SER A 120 3.35 35.68 9.98
N ASP A 121 3.39 36.98 9.67
CA ASP A 121 4.58 37.82 9.83
C ASP A 121 4.92 38.07 11.29
N THR A 122 3.90 38.10 12.16
CA THR A 122 4.05 38.36 13.58
C THR A 122 4.01 37.09 14.43
N ALA A 123 3.45 36.00 13.90
CA ALA A 123 3.33 34.75 14.65
C ALA A 123 3.35 33.50 13.77
N ARG A 124 3.78 32.40 14.37
CA ARG A 124 3.75 31.08 13.70
C ARG A 124 2.33 30.55 13.64
N LEU A 125 1.69 30.63 12.48
CA LEU A 125 0.32 30.15 12.24
C LEU A 125 0.30 28.78 11.54
N GLY A 126 -0.75 28.01 11.80
CA GLY A 126 -0.99 26.72 11.16
C GLY A 126 -1.97 25.85 11.94
N PHE A 127 -2.39 24.75 11.34
CA PHE A 127 -3.32 23.81 11.95
C PHE A 127 -2.80 22.38 11.86
N LYS A 128 -3.28 21.55 12.79
CA LYS A 128 -3.06 20.11 12.83
C LYS A 128 -4.40 19.38 12.96
N GLY A 129 -4.52 18.22 12.34
CA GLY A 129 -5.72 17.39 12.38
C GLY A 129 -5.38 15.92 12.26
N LYS A 130 -6.32 15.07 12.66
CA LYS A 130 -6.24 13.61 12.47
C LYS A 130 -7.32 13.18 11.49
N SER A 131 -7.01 12.20 10.66
CA SER A 131 -7.97 11.64 9.70
C SER A 131 -7.93 10.12 9.79
N LYS A 132 -9.08 9.49 9.56
CA LYS A 132 -9.19 8.04 9.54
C LYS A 132 -9.13 7.52 8.13
N ASN A 133 -8.52 6.36 7.95
CA ASN A 133 -8.22 5.80 6.65
C ASN A 133 -8.54 4.31 6.62
N ILE A 134 -9.18 3.84 5.54
CA ILE A 134 -9.42 2.42 5.30
C ILE A 134 -8.84 2.11 3.91
N PRO A 135 -7.63 1.52 3.83
CA PRO A 135 -7.03 1.15 2.56
C PRO A 135 -7.57 -0.19 2.06
N PHE A 136 -7.69 -0.31 0.75
CA PHE A 136 -7.85 -1.56 0.03
C PHE A 136 -6.69 -1.66 -0.95
N ASN A 137 -5.79 -2.63 -0.76
CA ASN A 137 -4.58 -2.77 -1.55
C ASN A 137 -4.63 -4.05 -2.37
N VAL A 138 -4.19 -3.95 -3.61
CA VAL A 138 -3.87 -5.08 -4.47
C VAL A 138 -2.46 -4.86 -4.98
N TYR A 139 -1.58 -5.82 -4.79
CA TYR A 139 -0.21 -5.72 -5.28
C TYR A 139 0.34 -7.08 -5.66
N MET A 140 1.31 -7.06 -6.55
CA MET A 140 1.99 -8.24 -7.05
C MET A 140 3.49 -8.06 -6.79
N HIS A 141 4.16 -9.11 -6.33
CA HIS A 141 5.60 -9.12 -6.19
C HIS A 141 6.22 -10.44 -6.63
N TYR A 142 7.43 -10.35 -7.13
CA TYR A 142 8.30 -11.46 -7.46
C TYR A 142 9.26 -11.70 -6.30
N GLU A 143 9.32 -12.94 -5.80
CA GLU A 143 10.24 -13.35 -4.74
C GLU A 143 11.45 -14.06 -5.34
N PHE A 144 12.65 -13.51 -5.16
CA PHE A 144 13.90 -14.10 -5.63
C PHE A 144 14.87 -14.33 -4.49
N LEU A 145 15.72 -15.36 -4.65
CA LEU A 145 16.66 -15.83 -3.62
C LEU A 145 15.99 -16.14 -2.27
N LYS A 146 14.67 -16.41 -2.27
CA LYS A 146 13.83 -16.66 -1.07
C LYS A 146 13.93 -15.55 0.00
N ARG A 147 14.37 -14.35 -0.40
CA ARG A 147 14.69 -13.26 0.53
C ARG A 147 14.21 -11.92 0.03
N PHE A 148 14.44 -11.62 -1.24
CA PHE A 148 14.13 -10.32 -1.80
C PHE A 148 12.81 -10.36 -2.55
N ARG A 149 12.05 -9.28 -2.42
CA ARG A 149 10.78 -9.09 -3.09
C ARG A 149 10.84 -7.82 -3.90
N ILE A 150 10.35 -7.87 -5.13
CA ILE A 150 10.22 -6.69 -5.99
C ILE A 150 8.90 -6.74 -6.72
N GLY A 151 8.22 -5.61 -6.89
CA GLY A 151 6.89 -5.62 -7.48
C GLY A 151 6.25 -4.25 -7.61
N GLY A 152 4.94 -4.26 -7.74
CA GLY A 152 4.13 -3.06 -7.89
C GLY A 152 2.72 -3.27 -7.36
N GLY A 153 2.06 -2.17 -7.01
CA GLY A 153 0.76 -2.21 -6.37
C GLY A 153 -0.10 -1.00 -6.61
N TYR A 154 -1.37 -1.20 -6.28
CA TYR A 154 -2.44 -0.22 -6.34
C TYR A 154 -3.17 -0.20 -4.99
N SER A 155 -3.42 1.01 -4.49
CA SER A 155 -4.20 1.24 -3.27
C SER A 155 -5.40 2.11 -3.59
N TYR A 156 -6.56 1.73 -3.07
CA TYR A 156 -7.75 2.56 -3.04
C TYR A 156 -8.20 2.75 -1.61
N GLU A 157 -8.11 3.98 -1.13
CA GLU A 157 -8.20 4.27 0.28
C GLU A 157 -9.34 5.24 0.55
N TYR A 158 -10.26 4.84 1.44
CA TYR A 158 -11.25 5.75 1.97
C TYR A 158 -10.59 6.65 3.03
N LEU A 159 -10.73 7.96 2.90
CA LEU A 159 -10.17 8.99 3.78
C LEU A 159 -11.31 9.82 4.37
N SER A 160 -11.34 9.91 5.69
CA SER A 160 -12.24 10.78 6.45
C SER A 160 -11.42 11.78 7.27
N LEU A 161 -11.38 13.03 6.81
CA LEU A 161 -10.79 14.17 7.49
C LEU A 161 -11.54 14.45 8.79
N GLY A 162 -10.80 14.56 9.89
CA GLY A 162 -11.33 15.01 11.17
C GLY A 162 -11.26 16.52 11.30
N GLU A 163 -11.39 16.99 12.53
CA GLU A 163 -11.23 18.40 12.87
C GLU A 163 -9.77 18.82 12.87
N PHE A 164 -9.57 20.08 12.51
CA PHE A 164 -8.29 20.77 12.51
C PHE A 164 -8.31 21.79 13.64
N SER A 165 -7.29 21.72 14.49
CA SER A 165 -7.07 22.66 15.59
C SER A 165 -5.85 23.53 15.29
N PRO A 166 -5.87 24.80 15.70
CA PRO A 166 -4.74 25.69 15.49
C PRO A 166 -3.53 25.24 16.34
N ILE A 167 -2.33 25.53 15.84
CA ILE A 167 -1.06 25.21 16.51
C ILE A 167 -0.77 26.24 17.61
N THR A 168 -1.14 27.50 17.37
CA THR A 168 -0.95 28.68 18.23
C THR A 168 -2.30 29.40 18.41
N PHE A 169 -2.44 30.24 19.43
CA PHE A 169 -3.68 30.98 19.73
C PHE A 169 -4.93 30.08 19.84
N LYS A 170 -4.82 28.95 20.57
CA LYS A 170 -5.91 27.97 20.70
C LYS A 170 -7.16 28.55 21.37
N ASP A 171 -7.00 29.57 22.20
CA ASP A 171 -8.11 30.22 22.89
C ASP A 171 -8.79 31.29 22.02
N SER A 172 -8.13 31.73 20.94
CA SER A 172 -8.62 32.81 20.06
C SER A 172 -8.99 32.34 18.65
N ILE A 173 -8.51 31.17 18.22
CA ILE A 173 -8.80 30.58 16.91
C ILE A 173 -9.58 29.28 17.13
N GLY A 174 -10.74 29.15 16.49
CA GLY A 174 -11.59 27.97 16.60
C GLY A 174 -11.02 26.75 15.86
N THR A 175 -11.55 25.57 16.18
CA THR A 175 -11.36 24.38 15.34
C THR A 175 -12.26 24.45 14.12
N PHE A 176 -11.90 23.70 13.07
CA PHE A 176 -12.78 23.55 11.92
C PHE A 176 -12.68 22.17 11.30
N ARG A 177 -13.76 21.76 10.62
CA ARG A 177 -13.76 20.58 9.75
C ARG A 177 -14.01 21.04 8.31
N PRO A 178 -13.21 20.59 7.33
CA PRO A 178 -13.48 20.88 5.93
C PRO A 178 -14.88 20.42 5.52
N ALA A 179 -15.57 21.18 4.67
CA ALA A 179 -16.92 20.85 4.22
C ALA A 179 -16.96 19.47 3.53
N GLN A 180 -15.99 19.21 2.64
CA GLN A 180 -15.83 17.91 1.98
C GLN A 180 -14.86 16.99 2.75
N TYR A 181 -15.26 16.61 3.97
CA TYR A 181 -14.39 15.84 4.86
C TYR A 181 -14.21 14.36 4.48
N ARG A 182 -15.04 13.78 3.62
CA ARG A 182 -14.95 12.36 3.20
C ARG A 182 -14.58 12.24 1.73
N GLY A 183 -13.71 11.30 1.40
CA GLY A 183 -13.52 10.86 0.02
C GLY A 183 -12.47 9.79 -0.13
N TRP A 184 -11.82 9.74 -1.29
CA TRP A 184 -10.99 8.60 -1.70
C TRP A 184 -9.62 9.05 -2.17
N VAL A 185 -8.61 8.24 -1.89
CA VAL A 185 -7.23 8.44 -2.34
C VAL A 185 -6.80 7.19 -3.11
N ARG A 186 -6.33 7.38 -4.34
CA ARG A 186 -5.67 6.34 -5.13
C ARG A 186 -4.17 6.42 -4.89
N LYS A 187 -3.48 5.27 -4.78
CA LYS A 187 -2.01 5.19 -4.84
C LYS A 187 -1.59 4.18 -5.89
N VAL A 188 -0.48 4.46 -6.56
CA VAL A 188 0.23 3.55 -7.46
C VAL A 188 1.69 3.57 -7.05
N TYR A 189 2.27 2.41 -6.80
CA TYR A 189 3.62 2.33 -6.22
C TYR A 189 4.40 1.12 -6.74
N GLY A 190 5.72 1.26 -6.78
CA GLY A 190 6.66 0.16 -6.78
C GLY A 190 6.86 -0.38 -5.37
N TYR A 191 7.20 -1.65 -5.25
CA TYR A 191 7.38 -2.39 -4.01
C TYR A 191 8.75 -3.06 -4.02
N ALA A 192 9.51 -2.90 -2.94
CA ALA A 192 10.74 -3.63 -2.70
C ALA A 192 10.76 -4.11 -1.24
N GLY A 193 11.21 -5.33 -0.99
CA GLY A 193 11.27 -5.89 0.36
C GLY A 193 12.41 -6.86 0.55
N ALA A 194 12.86 -7.01 1.80
CA ALA A 194 13.89 -7.95 2.20
C ALA A 194 13.45 -8.68 3.47
N SER A 195 13.34 -10.00 3.36
CA SER A 195 13.10 -10.89 4.49
C SER A 195 14.35 -10.97 5.37
N PHE A 196 14.16 -10.86 6.68
CA PHE A 196 15.28 -10.76 7.63
C PHE A 196 15.17 -11.72 8.82
N TYR A 197 13.98 -12.23 9.14
CA TYR A 197 13.81 -13.12 10.28
C TYR A 197 12.67 -14.12 10.06
N ARG A 198 12.83 -15.35 10.56
CA ARG A 198 11.80 -16.40 10.50
C ARG A 198 11.67 -17.08 11.86
N ILE A 199 10.45 -17.23 12.34
CA ILE A 199 10.09 -17.97 13.54
C ILE A 199 9.03 -18.99 13.15
N ASP A 200 9.39 -20.27 13.09
CA ASP A 200 8.48 -21.34 12.66
C ASP A 200 7.79 -21.00 11.32
N LYS A 201 6.47 -20.79 11.33
CA LYS A 201 5.65 -20.43 10.16
C LYS A 201 5.53 -18.93 9.90
N VAL A 202 6.15 -18.08 10.72
CA VAL A 202 6.11 -16.63 10.59
C VAL A 202 7.40 -16.11 9.96
N LEU A 203 7.29 -15.40 8.84
CA LEU A 203 8.39 -14.72 8.16
C LEU A 203 8.23 -13.20 8.28
N PHE A 204 9.29 -12.52 8.70
CA PHE A 204 9.36 -11.07 8.80
C PHE A 204 10.12 -10.47 7.62
N THR A 205 9.50 -9.47 6.99
CA THR A 205 10.02 -8.76 5.82
C THR A 205 9.93 -7.26 6.02
N GLY A 206 11.06 -6.57 5.91
CA GLY A 206 11.08 -5.10 5.85
C GLY A 206 10.83 -4.67 4.42
N ASP A 207 9.93 -3.72 4.20
CA ASP A 207 9.51 -3.34 2.86
C ASP A 207 9.36 -1.82 2.68
N LEU A 208 9.57 -1.39 1.43
CA LEU A 208 9.54 -0.02 0.96
C LEU A 208 8.59 0.06 -0.24
N GLN A 209 7.70 1.03 -0.20
CA GLN A 209 6.84 1.39 -1.32
C GLN A 209 7.13 2.82 -1.76
N VAL A 210 7.33 3.05 -3.05
CA VAL A 210 7.57 4.39 -3.61
C VAL A 210 6.69 4.60 -4.82
N GLY A 211 6.05 5.76 -4.91
CA GLY A 211 5.26 6.08 -6.10
C GLY A 211 4.49 7.38 -5.99
N SER A 212 3.26 7.36 -6.50
CA SER A 212 2.38 8.53 -6.58
C SER A 212 1.03 8.24 -5.93
N TYR A 213 0.38 9.31 -5.47
CA TYR A 213 -0.97 9.25 -4.94
C TYR A 213 -1.84 10.33 -5.58
N LYS A 214 -3.14 10.14 -5.62
CA LYS A 214 -4.12 11.09 -6.14
C LYS A 214 -5.40 11.05 -5.29
N PRO A 215 -5.66 12.08 -4.48
CA PRO A 215 -6.97 12.29 -3.88
C PRO A 215 -8.04 12.45 -4.98
N LYS A 216 -9.28 12.02 -4.77
CA LYS A 216 -10.37 12.12 -5.75
C LYS A 216 -11.28 13.32 -5.43
N ARG A 217 -12.60 13.15 -5.49
CA ARG A 217 -13.61 14.22 -5.55
C ARG A 217 -13.64 15.15 -4.32
N ASN A 218 -13.04 14.73 -3.20
CA ASN A 218 -12.98 15.51 -1.97
C ASN A 218 -11.86 16.55 -1.95
N PHE A 219 -10.99 16.55 -2.97
CA PHE A 219 -9.89 17.48 -3.13
C PHE A 219 -9.94 18.09 -4.53
N ASP A 220 -9.62 19.38 -4.63
CA ASP A 220 -9.44 20.03 -5.91
C ASP A 220 -8.08 19.66 -6.51
N ASN A 221 -8.09 18.68 -7.40
CA ASN A 221 -6.88 18.18 -8.04
C ASN A 221 -6.23 19.18 -9.00
N SER A 222 -6.94 20.23 -9.43
CA SER A 222 -6.38 21.27 -10.29
C SER A 222 -5.51 22.25 -9.49
N ALA A 223 -5.90 22.55 -8.25
CA ALA A 223 -5.17 23.43 -7.34
C ALA A 223 -4.05 22.73 -6.55
N ILE A 224 -3.99 21.39 -6.58
CA ILE A 224 -3.07 20.60 -5.75
C ILE A 224 -1.88 20.08 -6.56
N LYS A 225 -0.67 20.49 -6.15
CA LYS A 225 0.58 19.88 -6.62
C LYS A 225 1.03 18.82 -5.61
N ARG A 226 1.07 17.57 -6.08
CA ARG A 226 1.30 16.37 -5.27
C ARG A 226 2.78 16.04 -5.20
N GLY A 227 3.27 15.69 -4.01
CA GLY A 227 4.61 15.15 -3.83
C GLY A 227 4.70 13.65 -4.09
N VAL A 228 5.91 13.10 -3.92
CA VAL A 228 6.18 11.66 -3.95
C VAL A 228 5.51 10.97 -2.74
N TYR A 229 5.00 9.76 -2.96
CA TYR A 229 4.55 8.85 -1.93
C TYR A 229 5.69 7.90 -1.57
N VAL A 230 6.02 7.83 -0.28
CA VAL A 230 6.93 6.83 0.27
C VAL A 230 6.24 6.16 1.44
N ASN A 231 6.32 4.83 1.54
CA ASN A 231 5.84 4.08 2.70
C ASN A 231 6.88 3.04 3.11
N LEU A 232 7.09 2.94 4.42
CA LEU A 232 7.98 1.98 5.05
C LEU A 232 7.14 1.03 5.90
N GLY A 233 7.33 -0.28 5.74
CA GLY A 233 6.56 -1.28 6.43
C GLY A 233 7.39 -2.45 6.93
N VAL A 234 6.82 -3.17 7.88
CA VAL A 234 7.27 -4.51 8.27
C VAL A 234 6.09 -5.45 8.09
N THR A 235 6.27 -6.50 7.32
CA THR A 235 5.26 -7.53 7.07
C THR A 235 5.61 -8.77 7.87
N ALA A 236 4.64 -9.31 8.61
CA ALA A 236 4.71 -10.61 9.25
C ALA A 236 3.79 -11.58 8.49
N ASP A 237 4.38 -12.49 7.73
CA ASP A 237 3.69 -13.50 6.92
C ASP A 237 3.57 -14.81 7.69
N TYR A 238 2.36 -15.25 7.97
CA TYR A 238 2.03 -16.58 8.47
C TYR A 238 1.71 -17.53 7.30
N GLU A 239 2.54 -18.56 7.13
CA GLU A 239 2.42 -19.54 6.06
C GLU A 239 1.31 -20.57 6.37
N LEU A 240 0.17 -20.47 5.65
CA LEU A 240 -0.94 -21.41 5.75
C LEU A 240 -0.70 -22.65 4.87
N SER A 241 -0.21 -22.43 3.65
CA SER A 241 0.18 -23.47 2.70
C SER A 241 1.42 -23.03 1.90
N GLU A 242 1.85 -23.88 0.98
CA GLU A 242 2.93 -23.60 0.03
C GLU A 242 2.61 -22.40 -0.88
N TYR A 243 1.33 -22.06 -1.03
CA TYR A 243 0.85 -21.04 -1.95
C TYR A 243 0.13 -19.88 -1.27
N LEU A 244 -0.44 -20.10 -0.08
CA LEU A 244 -1.26 -19.12 0.63
C LEU A 244 -0.58 -18.66 1.92
N ARG A 245 -0.44 -17.35 2.07
CA ARG A 245 0.08 -16.70 3.28
C ARG A 245 -0.96 -15.70 3.80
N LEU A 246 -1.16 -15.68 5.11
CA LEU A 246 -1.87 -14.62 5.81
C LEU A 246 -0.82 -13.64 6.33
N PHE A 247 -1.03 -12.34 6.20
CA PHE A 247 -0.04 -11.38 6.68
C PHE A 247 -0.65 -10.22 7.46
N ALA A 248 0.14 -9.71 8.40
CA ALA A 248 -0.10 -8.45 9.08
C ALA A 248 1.04 -7.48 8.78
N ARG A 249 0.71 -6.22 8.50
CA ARG A 249 1.68 -5.21 8.06
C ARG A 249 1.44 -3.85 8.73
N PRO A 250 2.11 -3.56 9.84
CA PRO A 250 2.32 -2.18 10.30
C PRO A 250 3.18 -1.40 9.30
N SER A 251 2.79 -0.16 8.98
CA SER A 251 3.57 0.70 8.08
C SER A 251 3.32 2.20 8.30
N PHE A 252 4.22 3.03 7.77
CA PHE A 252 4.16 4.48 7.85
C PHE A 252 4.33 5.13 6.47
N ASP A 253 3.32 5.88 6.05
CA ASP A 253 3.30 6.72 4.86
C ASP A 253 3.89 8.10 5.15
N ILE A 254 4.74 8.56 4.23
CA ILE A 254 5.23 9.93 4.14
C ILE A 254 4.68 10.52 2.84
N LYS A 255 3.79 11.52 2.96
CA LYS A 255 3.17 12.20 1.82
C LYS A 255 3.06 13.68 2.10
N ARG A 256 3.26 14.49 1.06
CA ARG A 256 3.12 15.95 1.09
C ARG A 256 2.42 16.46 -0.17
N TYR A 257 1.68 17.55 -0.05
CA TYR A 257 1.15 18.28 -1.20
C TYR A 257 1.18 19.78 -0.91
N THR A 258 1.14 20.58 -1.97
CA THR A 258 0.93 22.02 -1.89
C THR A 258 -0.42 22.36 -2.51
N LEU A 259 -1.13 23.29 -1.89
CA LEU A 259 -2.42 23.79 -2.35
C LEU A 259 -2.25 25.24 -2.79
N ASN A 260 -2.52 25.50 -4.06
CA ASN A 260 -2.57 26.86 -4.59
C ASN A 260 -3.89 27.50 -4.18
N VAL A 261 -3.84 28.68 -3.60
CA VAL A 261 -5.03 29.47 -3.26
C VAL A 261 -5.28 30.42 -4.44
N ALA A 262 -6.43 30.31 -5.12
CA ALA A 262 -6.73 31.18 -6.26
C ALA A 262 -6.87 32.64 -5.81
N GLY A 263 -6.32 33.59 -6.58
CA GLY A 263 -6.27 35.01 -6.21
C GLY A 263 -5.18 35.36 -5.19
N SER A 264 -4.25 34.43 -4.93
CA SER A 264 -3.25 34.59 -3.87
C SER A 264 -1.83 34.97 -4.38
N ASN A 265 -1.73 35.61 -5.55
CA ASN A 265 -0.46 36.05 -6.16
C ASN A 265 0.64 34.96 -6.23
N GLY A 266 0.25 33.69 -6.44
CA GLY A 266 1.19 32.56 -6.51
C GLY A 266 1.60 31.97 -5.16
N ASN A 267 1.06 32.45 -4.04
CA ASN A 267 1.26 31.83 -2.73
C ASN A 267 0.55 30.47 -2.63
N PHE A 268 1.11 29.58 -1.82
CA PHE A 268 0.61 28.21 -1.67
C PHE A 268 0.81 27.70 -0.24
N ILE A 269 -0.10 26.83 0.20
CA ILE A 269 -0.04 26.23 1.53
C ILE A 269 0.57 24.84 1.41
N LYS A 270 1.63 24.58 2.21
CA LYS A 270 2.31 23.27 2.27
C LYS A 270 1.64 22.38 3.31
N HIS A 271 1.12 21.24 2.88
CA HIS A 271 0.47 20.25 3.73
C HIS A 271 1.30 18.97 3.86
N HIS A 272 1.50 18.54 5.10
CA HIS A 272 2.03 17.22 5.45
C HIS A 272 0.87 16.28 5.75
N MET A 273 0.87 15.10 5.13
CA MET A 273 -0.19 14.09 5.18
C MET A 273 0.42 12.71 5.47
N ASN A 274 1.17 12.62 6.57
CA ASN A 274 1.79 11.37 6.99
C ASN A 274 0.77 10.46 7.63
N ALA A 275 0.87 9.14 7.46
CA ALA A 275 -0.14 8.22 7.96
C ALA A 275 0.45 6.91 8.48
N ALA A 276 -0.03 6.43 9.62
CA ALA A 276 0.31 5.12 10.15
C ALA A 276 -0.81 4.13 9.79
N TYR A 277 -0.47 2.92 9.37
CA TYR A 277 -1.43 1.87 9.03
C TYR A 277 -1.10 0.56 9.73
N LEU A 278 -2.16 -0.19 10.04
CA LEU A 278 -2.11 -1.61 10.30
C LEU A 278 -2.97 -2.31 9.25
N GLN A 279 -2.35 -3.17 8.45
CA GLN A 279 -3.02 -3.89 7.37
C GLN A 279 -3.01 -5.39 7.66
N ILE A 280 -4.07 -6.08 7.25
CA ILE A 280 -4.18 -7.53 7.26
C ILE A 280 -4.58 -7.98 5.86
N GLY A 281 -3.96 -9.04 5.36
CA GLY A 281 -4.17 -9.49 3.99
C GLY A 281 -3.79 -10.92 3.73
N LEU A 282 -4.11 -11.36 2.51
CA LEU A 282 -3.76 -12.68 1.99
C LEU A 282 -2.81 -12.50 0.80
N SER A 283 -1.83 -13.39 0.71
CA SER A 283 -0.91 -13.50 -0.42
C SER A 283 -1.02 -14.89 -1.03
N TYR A 284 -1.18 -14.95 -2.35
CA TYR A 284 -1.36 -16.18 -3.12
C TYR A 284 -0.30 -16.27 -4.22
N ALA A 285 0.46 -17.37 -4.24
CA ALA A 285 1.36 -17.74 -5.33
C ALA A 285 0.69 -18.76 -6.26
N ILE A 286 1.04 -18.73 -7.54
CA ILE A 286 0.57 -19.76 -8.47
C ILE A 286 1.31 -21.08 -8.19
N PRO A 287 0.60 -22.20 -7.98
CA PRO A 287 1.25 -23.49 -7.75
C PRO A 287 2.09 -23.95 -8.94
N GLU A 288 3.24 -24.56 -8.65
CA GLU A 288 4.13 -25.15 -9.67
C GLU A 288 3.41 -26.24 -10.46
N LEU A 289 2.79 -27.17 -9.71
CA LEU A 289 2.12 -28.32 -10.27
C LEU A 289 0.64 -28.04 -10.60
N PRO A 290 0.13 -28.51 -11.76
CA PRO A 290 -1.29 -28.42 -12.10
C PRO A 290 -2.09 -29.30 -11.17
N ARG A 291 -3.38 -28.97 -10.96
CA ARG A 291 -4.32 -29.94 -10.37
C ARG A 291 -4.33 -31.20 -11.23
N CYS A 292 -4.34 -32.36 -10.58
CA CYS A 292 -4.54 -33.64 -11.25
C CYS A 292 -5.77 -33.59 -12.16
N TYR A 293 -5.67 -34.11 -13.38
CA TYR A 293 -6.75 -34.06 -14.36
C TYR A 293 -7.83 -35.11 -14.07
N LEU A 294 -7.46 -36.26 -13.48
CA LEU A 294 -8.39 -37.33 -13.11
C LEU A 294 -9.29 -36.87 -11.97
N LYS A 295 -10.61 -36.81 -12.24
CA LYS A 295 -11.61 -36.36 -11.27
C LYS A 295 -11.73 -37.30 -10.07
N ASP A 296 -11.52 -38.60 -10.29
CA ASP A 296 -11.64 -39.64 -9.27
C ASP A 296 -10.35 -39.90 -8.48
N CYS A 297 -9.26 -39.18 -8.78
CA CYS A 297 -8.03 -39.31 -8.01
C CYS A 297 -8.25 -38.84 -6.56
N LYS A 298 -8.06 -39.77 -5.60
CA LYS A 298 -8.22 -39.52 -4.16
C LYS A 298 -6.90 -39.21 -3.45
N ILE A 299 -5.77 -39.22 -4.16
CA ILE A 299 -4.44 -38.99 -3.58
C ILE A 299 -4.36 -37.56 -3.02
N GLN A 300 -3.90 -37.44 -1.77
CA GLN A 300 -3.85 -36.17 -1.02
C GLN A 300 -2.51 -35.44 -1.12
N ILE A 301 -1.48 -36.11 -1.63
CA ILE A 301 -0.14 -35.58 -1.85
C ILE A 301 0.12 -35.30 -3.34
N ASN A 302 1.23 -34.63 -3.64
CA ASN A 302 1.73 -34.54 -5.02
C ASN A 302 2.00 -35.94 -5.56
N HIS A 303 1.51 -36.21 -6.76
CA HIS A 303 1.56 -37.53 -7.38
C HIS A 303 1.68 -37.40 -8.89
N ALA A 304 2.06 -38.49 -9.54
CA ALA A 304 2.21 -38.53 -10.98
C ALA A 304 1.11 -39.36 -11.63
N HIS A 305 0.69 -38.94 -12.82
CA HIS A 305 -0.05 -39.77 -13.75
C HIS A 305 0.69 -39.76 -15.09
N GLY A 306 1.24 -40.92 -15.47
CA GLY A 306 2.14 -41.05 -16.61
C GLY A 306 3.40 -40.19 -16.45
N ASN A 307 3.63 -39.31 -17.42
CA ASN A 307 4.84 -38.48 -17.50
C ASN A 307 4.71 -37.11 -16.83
N LYS A 308 3.55 -36.79 -16.24
CA LYS A 308 3.28 -35.48 -15.63
C LYS A 308 3.00 -35.59 -14.15
N GLU A 309 3.55 -34.64 -13.40
CA GLU A 309 3.27 -34.47 -11.99
C GLU A 309 2.11 -33.51 -11.78
N TYR A 310 1.33 -33.83 -10.75
CA TYR A 310 0.12 -33.14 -10.43
C TYR A 310 0.01 -32.94 -8.93
N ARG A 311 -0.52 -31.77 -8.54
CA ARG A 311 -0.96 -31.56 -7.17
C ARG A 311 -2.28 -32.26 -6.93
N SER A 312 -2.48 -32.68 -5.68
CA SER A 312 -3.76 -33.22 -5.23
C SER A 312 -4.94 -32.31 -5.55
N ARG A 313 -6.05 -32.91 -5.99
CA ARG A 313 -7.37 -32.24 -6.10
C ARG A 313 -8.11 -32.18 -4.76
N ARG A 314 -7.81 -33.10 -3.85
CA ARG A 314 -8.50 -33.29 -2.57
C ARG A 314 -7.94 -32.41 -1.47
N HIS A 315 -6.66 -32.05 -1.55
CA HIS A 315 -6.02 -31.22 -0.53
C HIS A 315 -6.48 -29.75 -0.60
N PRO A 316 -6.97 -29.15 0.51
CA PRO A 316 -7.40 -27.75 0.54
C PRO A 316 -6.24 -26.78 0.27
N ILE A 317 -6.53 -25.63 -0.37
CA ILE A 317 -5.50 -24.63 -0.71
C ILE A 317 -4.90 -23.96 0.54
N TYR A 318 -5.61 -23.98 1.67
CA TYR A 318 -5.20 -23.32 2.91
C TYR A 318 -4.45 -24.24 3.89
N LYS A 319 -4.15 -25.48 3.50
CA LYS A 319 -3.35 -26.43 4.29
C LYS A 319 -2.09 -26.81 3.51
N LYS A 320 -1.02 -27.09 4.25
CA LYS A 320 0.22 -27.63 3.68
C LYS A 320 0.00 -29.06 3.23
N GLN A 321 0.43 -29.38 2.02
CA GLN A 321 0.28 -30.73 1.44
C GLN A 321 1.19 -31.75 2.13
N ASN A 322 2.43 -31.36 2.45
CA ASN A 322 3.40 -32.22 3.12
C ASN A 322 3.99 -31.51 4.36
N PRO A 323 3.26 -31.46 5.49
CA PRO A 323 3.79 -30.85 6.71
C PRO A 323 5.03 -31.60 7.20
N GLY A 324 6.14 -30.88 7.43
CA GLY A 324 7.37 -31.43 7.99
C GLY A 324 8.34 -32.08 6.98
N TYR A 325 8.01 -32.19 5.69
CA TYR A 325 8.92 -32.71 4.67
C TYR A 325 9.65 -31.58 3.95
N GLY A 326 10.97 -31.48 4.09
CA GLY A 326 11.79 -30.43 3.46
C GLY A 326 11.71 -29.04 4.10
N GLU A 327 11.10 -28.93 5.29
CA GLU A 327 11.05 -27.70 6.07
C GLU A 327 12.33 -27.51 6.90
N ASN A 328 12.90 -26.30 6.92
CA ASN A 328 13.99 -25.98 7.83
C ASN A 328 13.48 -26.00 9.26
N HIS A 329 13.78 -27.05 10.03
CA HIS A 329 13.45 -27.10 11.44
C HIS A 329 14.12 -25.91 12.17
N PRO A 330 13.40 -25.21 13.07
CA PRO A 330 13.99 -24.13 13.84
C PRO A 330 15.17 -24.69 14.63
N THR A 331 16.35 -24.13 14.41
CA THR A 331 17.52 -24.44 15.23
C THR A 331 17.16 -24.14 16.69
N LEU A 332 17.21 -25.16 17.55
CA LEU A 332 16.88 -25.03 18.97
C LEU A 332 17.71 -23.90 19.59
N ILE A 333 17.17 -23.21 20.60
CA ILE A 333 17.85 -22.08 21.28
C ILE A 333 19.25 -22.48 21.78
N LYS A 334 19.41 -23.75 22.17
CA LYS A 334 20.69 -24.43 22.44
C LYS A 334 21.75 -24.19 21.37
N TYR A 335 21.37 -24.23 20.10
CA TYR A 335 22.28 -24.16 18.96
C TYR A 335 22.44 -22.75 18.39
N LYS A 336 21.94 -21.70 19.07
CA LYS A 336 22.07 -20.31 18.62
C LYS A 336 23.13 -19.55 19.42
N GLY A 337 24.07 -18.91 18.71
CA GLY A 337 25.02 -17.94 19.27
C GLY A 337 25.79 -18.42 20.51
N LYS A 338 25.79 -17.60 21.57
CA LYS A 338 26.50 -17.87 22.83
C LYS A 338 25.91 -19.04 23.64
N ASN A 339 24.69 -19.49 23.33
CA ASN A 339 24.05 -20.62 24.03
C ASN A 339 24.63 -21.99 23.61
N LYS A 340 25.37 -22.05 22.50
CA LYS A 340 26.07 -23.27 22.04
C LYS A 340 27.06 -23.84 23.05
N ARG A 341 27.59 -22.99 23.94
CA ARG A 341 28.60 -23.36 24.95
C ARG A 341 28.01 -23.59 26.34
N LYS A 342 26.70 -23.43 26.51
CA LYS A 342 26.02 -23.63 27.80
C LYS A 342 25.55 -25.08 27.92
N LEU A 343 25.91 -25.72 29.04
CA LEU A 343 25.45 -27.08 29.39
C LEU A 343 23.92 -27.14 29.55
N ASN A 344 23.32 -26.07 30.08
CA ASN A 344 21.86 -25.89 30.11
C ASN A 344 21.46 -24.55 29.44
N PRO A 345 20.96 -24.59 28.21
CA PRO A 345 20.58 -23.41 27.44
C PRO A 345 19.09 -23.04 27.54
N TYR A 346 18.34 -23.73 28.41
CA TYR A 346 16.94 -23.49 28.73
C TYR A 346 16.80 -22.84 30.11
#